data_AF-A0A7V0MAU8-F1
#
_entry.id   AF-A0A7V0MAU8-F1
#
_cell.length_a   1.000
_cell.length_b   1.000
_cell.length_c   1.000
_cell.angle_alpha   90.00
_cell.angle_beta   90.00
_cell.angle_gamma   90.00
#
_symmetry.space_group_name_H-M   'P 1'
#
loop_
_entity.id
_entity.type
_entity.pdbx_description
1 polymer ?
#
loop_
_entity_poly.entity_id
_entity_poly.type
_entity_poly.pdbx_seq_one_letter_code
_entity_poly.pdbx_strand_id
1 'polypeptide(L)'
;MRNLDNFGFTLVELLVTIMISSIIGATVVLMLTSSLETWRFGEAQLSIDKVNQEILERIVEGTFELEGLRDAMEIYKASSNEIIFIPLQKDLHILEKSLSKGDKIFLKRQFKAGTNDPLVEARLPGASEFRKIDSIFYYGEKTDPDKIDDYIVVEESLPVGSELRLIYHPEPKDDPWIRIRYFWDTGEGKLYYTHQGVTVEIPPRNPDVKIERIGFLYFANANAPILPSTAESGLSSSQLKRITAVKVIVVSEKGQEKREAASFVNIRNLSNRGAGIIITEGSEIDIPDSDNIKALSLVNIDGAHQDDEIVIEISSKMGKTWRITIEFGLPPEDLESQEMRVKSYQIEYPKGKVVLNEEVYFSLAKGVSFLNLGNDLYDYDNDPNIKDVVYYKGEEIKLKVVKMDVDAAAIAVQP
;
A
#
# COMPACT_ATOMS: atom_id res chain seq x y z
N MET A 1 33.64 -39.61 -75.08
CA MET A 1 32.38 -39.87 -74.36
C MET A 1 32.73 -40.17 -72.91
N ARG A 2 32.38 -39.28 -71.98
CA ARG A 2 32.54 -39.50 -70.54
C ARG A 2 31.51 -40.55 -70.13
N ASN A 3 31.97 -41.72 -69.69
CA ASN A 3 31.12 -42.61 -68.92
C ASN A 3 30.87 -41.93 -67.58
N LEU A 4 29.60 -41.62 -67.33
CA LEU A 4 29.11 -41.33 -65.99
C LEU A 4 29.34 -42.61 -65.17
N ASP A 5 30.30 -42.56 -64.24
CA ASP A 5 30.39 -43.57 -63.20
C ASP A 5 29.05 -43.59 -62.46
N ASN A 6 28.36 -44.72 -62.55
CA ASN A 6 27.16 -45.00 -61.78
C ASN A 6 27.54 -44.95 -60.29
N PHE A 7 27.33 -43.80 -59.65
CA PHE A 7 27.29 -43.67 -58.19
C PHE A 7 26.05 -44.41 -57.67
N GLY A 8 26.15 -45.73 -57.58
CA GLY A 8 25.17 -46.55 -56.89
C GLY A 8 25.44 -46.49 -55.39
N PHE A 9 24.63 -45.75 -54.65
CA PHE A 9 24.61 -45.84 -53.19
C PHE A 9 24.34 -47.29 -52.78
N THR A 10 25.13 -47.81 -51.84
CA THR A 10 24.81 -49.11 -51.25
C THR A 10 23.54 -48.98 -50.41
N LEU A 11 22.72 -50.05 -50.35
CA LEU A 11 21.52 -50.08 -49.50
C LEU A 11 21.84 -49.70 -48.04
N VAL A 12 23.04 -50.08 -47.58
CA VAL A 12 23.56 -49.76 -46.25
C VAL A 12 23.79 -48.26 -46.07
N GLU A 13 24.43 -47.58 -47.02
CA GLU A 13 24.62 -46.11 -46.95
C GLU A 13 23.30 -45.35 -46.98
N LEU A 14 22.32 -45.80 -47.76
CA LEU A 14 20.98 -45.22 -47.77
C LEU A 14 20.29 -45.39 -46.42
N LEU A 15 20.35 -46.58 -45.82
CA LEU A 15 19.78 -46.86 -44.50
C LEU A 15 20.44 -46.05 -43.39
N VAL A 16 21.78 -45.92 -43.41
CA VAL A 16 22.51 -45.08 -42.46
C VAL A 16 22.13 -43.61 -42.62
N THR A 17 22.00 -43.12 -43.85
CA THR A 17 21.60 -41.73 -44.11
C THR A 17 20.18 -41.44 -43.63
N ILE A 18 19.23 -42.36 -43.88
CA ILE A 18 17.84 -42.25 -43.38
C ILE A 18 17.83 -42.31 -41.86
N MET A 19 18.60 -43.20 -41.24
CA MET A 19 18.67 -43.33 -39.78
C MET A 19 19.21 -42.05 -39.13
N ILE A 20 20.33 -41.52 -39.61
CA ILE A 20 20.93 -40.26 -39.13
C ILE A 20 19.95 -39.10 -39.32
N SER A 21 19.32 -39.00 -40.50
CA SER A 21 18.35 -37.94 -40.79
C SER A 21 17.11 -38.02 -39.89
N SER A 22 16.67 -39.24 -39.56
CA SER A 22 15.53 -39.48 -38.67
C SER A 22 15.86 -39.12 -37.22
N ILE A 23 17.07 -39.47 -36.74
CA ILE A 23 17.54 -39.10 -35.40
C ILE A 23 17.66 -37.58 -35.29
N ILE A 24 18.33 -36.93 -36.24
CA ILE A 24 18.47 -35.46 -36.26
C ILE A 24 17.08 -34.81 -36.33
N GLY A 25 16.19 -35.29 -37.21
CA GLY A 25 14.82 -34.79 -37.32
C GLY A 25 14.05 -34.91 -36.02
N ALA A 26 14.11 -36.06 -35.35
CA ALA A 26 13.46 -36.28 -34.06
C ALA A 26 14.03 -35.36 -32.97
N THR A 27 15.36 -35.18 -32.92
CA THR A 27 16.00 -34.26 -31.96
C THR A 27 15.58 -32.82 -32.19
N VAL A 28 15.55 -32.36 -33.45
CA VAL A 28 15.12 -31.00 -33.81
C VAL A 28 13.66 -30.79 -33.43
N VAL A 29 12.78 -31.75 -33.70
CA VAL A 29 11.36 -31.68 -33.32
C VAL A 29 11.23 -31.55 -31.80
N LEU A 30 11.90 -32.40 -31.02
CA LEU A 30 11.86 -32.35 -29.56
C LEU A 30 12.39 -31.01 -29.01
N MET A 31 13.50 -30.49 -29.55
CA MET A 31 14.04 -29.20 -29.16
C MET A 31 13.09 -28.05 -29.47
N LEU A 32 12.47 -28.06 -30.65
CA LEU A 32 11.49 -27.04 -31.05
C LEU A 32 10.23 -27.11 -30.18
N THR A 33 9.72 -28.31 -29.89
CA THR A 33 8.57 -28.49 -28.99
C THR A 33 8.87 -27.96 -27.60
N SER A 34 10.01 -28.35 -27.00
CA SER A 34 10.41 -27.89 -25.68
C SER A 34 10.64 -26.37 -25.64
N SER A 35 11.24 -25.80 -26.70
CA SER A 35 11.42 -24.34 -26.80
C SER A 35 10.10 -23.59 -26.92
N LEU A 36 9.14 -24.13 -27.68
CA LEU A 36 7.80 -23.57 -27.82
C LEU A 36 7.00 -23.67 -26.53
N GLU A 37 7.10 -24.78 -25.79
CA GLU A 37 6.49 -24.94 -24.47
C GLU A 37 7.08 -23.92 -23.47
N THR A 38 8.40 -23.81 -23.42
CA THR A 38 9.09 -22.82 -22.57
C THR A 38 8.67 -21.38 -22.92
N TRP A 39 8.57 -21.07 -24.22
CA TRP A 39 8.13 -19.76 -24.67
C TRP A 39 6.68 -19.47 -24.29
N ARG A 40 5.76 -20.43 -24.50
CA ARG A 40 4.34 -20.30 -24.10
C ARG A 40 4.18 -20.14 -22.60
N PHE A 41 4.96 -20.88 -21.82
CA PHE A 41 5.01 -20.76 -20.37
C PHE A 41 5.43 -19.35 -19.95
N GLY A 42 6.55 -18.85 -20.49
CA GLY A 42 7.01 -17.49 -20.20
C GLY A 42 6.03 -16.40 -20.63
N GLU A 43 5.40 -16.55 -21.81
CA GLU A 43 4.36 -15.64 -22.29
C GLU A 43 3.12 -15.64 -21.39
N ALA A 44 2.69 -16.81 -20.91
CA ALA A 44 1.57 -16.95 -20.00
C ALA A 44 1.85 -16.26 -18.66
N GLN A 45 3.02 -16.50 -18.07
CA GLN A 45 3.42 -15.86 -16.81
C GLN A 45 3.48 -14.34 -16.92
N LEU A 46 4.16 -13.82 -17.95
CA LEU A 46 4.25 -12.37 -18.18
C LEU A 46 2.88 -11.74 -18.42
N SER A 47 1.98 -12.44 -19.11
CA SER A 47 0.61 -11.98 -19.34
C SER A 47 -0.18 -11.91 -18.03
N ILE A 48 -0.08 -12.95 -17.19
CA ILE A 48 -0.75 -13.02 -15.88
C ILE A 48 -0.24 -11.91 -14.96
N ASP A 49 1.09 -11.76 -14.84
CA ASP A 49 1.70 -10.77 -13.96
C ASP A 49 1.27 -9.35 -14.35
N LYS A 50 1.24 -9.04 -15.65
CA LYS A 50 0.80 -7.75 -16.17
C LYS A 50 -0.67 -7.47 -15.83
N VAL A 51 -1.56 -8.44 -16.02
CA VAL A 51 -2.99 -8.28 -15.72
C VAL A 51 -3.21 -8.13 -14.21
N ASN A 52 -2.53 -8.94 -13.41
CA ASN A 52 -2.59 -8.86 -11.95
C ASN A 52 -2.11 -7.50 -11.44
N GLN A 53 -0.97 -7.01 -11.93
CA GLN A 53 -0.43 -5.71 -11.56
C GLN A 53 -1.38 -4.58 -11.94
N GLU A 54 -1.98 -4.61 -13.13
CA GLU A 54 -2.93 -3.60 -13.58
C GLU A 54 -4.21 -3.56 -12.71
N ILE A 55 -4.74 -4.74 -12.34
CA ILE A 55 -5.90 -4.82 -11.44
C ILE A 55 -5.53 -4.27 -10.06
N LEU A 56 -4.38 -4.68 -9.52
CA LEU A 56 -3.91 -4.21 -8.22
C LEU A 56 -3.69 -2.70 -8.23
N GLU A 57 -2.97 -2.15 -9.21
CA GLU A 57 -2.72 -0.72 -9.36
C GLU A 57 -4.03 0.06 -9.44
N ARG A 58 -5.01 -0.43 -10.21
CA ARG A 58 -6.31 0.22 -10.36
C ARG A 58 -7.18 0.20 -9.09
N ILE A 59 -7.05 -0.82 -8.25
CA ILE A 59 -7.76 -0.89 -6.97
C ILE A 59 -7.02 -0.05 -5.91
N VAL A 60 -5.69 -0.10 -5.91
CA VAL A 60 -4.84 0.49 -4.87
C VAL A 60 -4.60 1.98 -5.10
N GLU A 61 -4.13 2.37 -6.28
CA GLU A 61 -3.84 3.77 -6.64
C GLU A 61 -5.07 4.47 -7.22
N GLY A 62 -5.96 3.71 -7.87
CA GLY A 62 -7.12 4.27 -8.57
C GLY A 62 -6.84 4.53 -10.05
N THR A 63 -7.56 5.48 -10.63
CA THR A 63 -7.35 5.97 -12.01
C THR A 63 -7.28 7.49 -12.02
N PHE A 64 -7.07 8.09 -13.19
CA PHE A 64 -7.10 9.56 -13.33
C PHE A 64 -8.42 10.19 -12.84
N GLU A 65 -9.53 9.46 -12.94
CA GLU A 65 -10.87 9.95 -12.61
C GLU A 65 -11.34 9.51 -11.23
N LEU A 66 -10.66 8.54 -10.59
CA LEU A 66 -11.18 7.81 -9.44
C LEU A 66 -10.09 7.55 -8.41
N GLU A 67 -10.37 7.85 -7.15
CA GLU A 67 -9.47 7.55 -6.04
C GLU A 67 -9.36 6.03 -5.78
N GLY A 68 -8.15 5.58 -5.47
CA GLY A 68 -7.87 4.21 -5.04
C GLY A 68 -7.93 4.02 -3.53
N LEU A 69 -7.71 2.79 -3.08
CA LEU A 69 -7.66 2.46 -1.64
C LEU A 69 -6.59 3.23 -0.87
N ARG A 70 -5.51 3.68 -1.52
CA ARG A 70 -4.47 4.49 -0.88
C ARG A 70 -4.98 5.84 -0.39
N ASP A 71 -6.00 6.38 -1.05
CA ASP A 71 -6.67 7.62 -0.66
C ASP A 71 -7.82 7.40 0.34
N ALA A 72 -8.08 6.14 0.73
CA ALA A 72 -9.12 5.83 1.69
C ALA A 72 -8.84 6.46 3.06
N MET A 73 -9.85 7.14 3.59
CA MET A 73 -9.85 7.74 4.92
C MET A 73 -10.60 6.89 5.94
N GLU A 74 -11.60 6.16 5.46
CA GLU A 74 -12.42 5.26 6.25
C GLU A 74 -12.91 4.11 5.38
N ILE A 75 -12.95 2.91 5.98
CA ILE A 75 -13.68 1.78 5.42
C ILE A 75 -15.10 1.78 5.97
N TYR A 76 -16.06 1.98 5.06
CA TYR A 76 -17.49 2.01 5.36
C TYR A 76 -18.08 0.60 5.47
N LYS A 77 -17.62 -0.32 4.60
CA LYS A 77 -18.04 -1.73 4.58
C LYS A 77 -16.90 -2.59 4.07
N ALA A 78 -16.76 -3.79 4.61
CA ALA A 78 -15.71 -4.72 4.24
C ALA A 78 -16.20 -6.17 4.37
N SER A 79 -15.89 -6.99 3.36
CA SER A 79 -15.99 -8.45 3.34
C SER A 79 -14.78 -9.02 2.61
N SER A 80 -14.72 -10.35 2.47
CA SER A 80 -13.63 -11.02 1.75
C SER A 80 -13.60 -10.72 0.24
N ASN A 81 -14.72 -10.32 -0.36
CA ASN A 81 -14.86 -10.07 -1.80
C ASN A 81 -15.33 -8.64 -2.14
N GLU A 82 -15.58 -7.80 -1.13
CA GLU A 82 -16.07 -6.44 -1.31
C GLU A 82 -15.38 -5.50 -0.32
N ILE A 83 -15.04 -4.31 -0.81
CA ILE A 83 -14.60 -3.20 0.02
C ILE A 83 -15.34 -1.94 -0.40
N ILE A 84 -15.84 -1.19 0.58
CA ILE A 84 -16.44 0.13 0.40
C ILE A 84 -15.67 1.10 1.28
N PHE A 85 -15.09 2.13 0.67
CA PHE A 85 -14.30 3.13 1.35
C PHE A 85 -14.72 4.55 0.96
N ILE A 86 -14.26 5.50 1.75
CA ILE A 86 -14.53 6.93 1.59
C ILE A 86 -13.20 7.65 1.45
N PRO A 87 -12.91 8.28 0.29
CA PRO A 87 -11.72 9.11 0.12
C PRO A 87 -11.92 10.51 0.72
N LEU A 88 -10.86 11.33 0.70
CA LEU A 88 -11.00 12.78 0.94
C LEU A 88 -11.85 13.41 -0.16
N GLN A 89 -12.82 14.23 0.25
CA GLN A 89 -13.56 15.06 -0.69
C GLN A 89 -12.71 16.26 -1.09
N LYS A 90 -12.57 16.48 -2.41
CA LYS A 90 -11.85 17.62 -2.99
C LYS A 90 -12.81 18.48 -3.79
N ASP A 91 -13.28 19.58 -3.21
CA ASP A 91 -14.17 20.50 -3.91
C ASP A 91 -13.36 21.63 -4.55
N LEU A 92 -13.35 21.68 -5.87
CA LEU A 92 -12.83 22.81 -6.63
C LEU A 92 -13.94 23.84 -6.87
N HIS A 93 -13.62 25.11 -6.60
CA HIS A 93 -14.44 26.28 -6.84
C HIS A 93 -13.63 27.29 -7.66
N ILE A 94 -14.11 27.62 -8.86
CA ILE A 94 -13.52 28.70 -9.68
C ILE A 94 -14.28 29.99 -9.34
N LEU A 95 -13.57 31.00 -8.86
CA LEU A 95 -14.18 32.24 -8.38
C LEU A 95 -14.65 33.12 -9.54
N GLU A 96 -15.96 33.17 -9.78
CA GLU A 96 -16.56 34.11 -10.74
C GLU A 96 -16.61 35.55 -10.22
N LYS A 97 -16.49 35.72 -8.90
CA LYS A 97 -16.48 37.00 -8.18
C LYS A 97 -15.34 37.01 -7.17
N SER A 98 -14.81 38.19 -6.85
CA SER A 98 -13.80 38.32 -5.80
C SER A 98 -14.41 37.92 -4.46
N LEU A 99 -13.70 37.08 -3.71
CA LEU A 99 -14.01 36.82 -2.30
C LEU A 99 -13.34 37.89 -1.44
N SER A 100 -14.10 38.46 -0.53
CA SER A 100 -13.60 39.32 0.54
C SER A 100 -13.31 38.49 1.78
N LYS A 101 -12.36 38.95 2.60
CA LYS A 101 -12.18 38.42 3.96
C LYS A 101 -13.53 38.40 4.70
N GLY A 102 -13.89 37.24 5.26
CA GLY A 102 -15.15 37.03 5.96
C GLY A 102 -16.26 36.40 5.11
N ASP A 103 -16.03 36.23 3.79
CA ASP A 103 -17.00 35.59 2.92
C ASP A 103 -17.12 34.09 3.21
N LYS A 104 -18.35 33.57 3.05
CA LYS A 104 -18.71 32.18 3.32
C LYS A 104 -18.62 31.33 2.06
N ILE A 105 -18.06 30.14 2.17
CA ILE A 105 -18.07 29.12 1.13
C ILE A 105 -18.64 27.84 1.72
N PHE A 106 -19.78 27.40 1.18
CA PHE A 106 -20.44 26.17 1.61
C PHE A 106 -19.76 24.95 1.00
N LEU A 107 -19.63 23.88 1.79
CA LEU A 107 -19.14 22.59 1.31
C LEU A 107 -20.16 21.95 0.35
N LYS A 108 -19.72 21.10 -0.59
CA LYS A 108 -20.65 20.38 -1.48
C LYS A 108 -21.22 19.11 -0.86
N ARG A 109 -20.72 18.73 0.32
CA ARG A 109 -21.10 17.52 1.08
C ARG A 109 -21.04 17.83 2.57
N GLN A 110 -21.89 17.17 3.36
CA GLN A 110 -21.86 17.29 4.82
C GLN A 110 -20.48 16.87 5.34
N PHE A 111 -19.95 17.65 6.27
CA PHE A 111 -18.69 17.38 6.95
C PHE A 111 -18.88 16.34 8.06
N LYS A 112 -17.89 15.44 8.22
CA LYS A 112 -17.90 14.44 9.27
C LYS A 112 -17.43 15.02 10.60
N ALA A 113 -18.34 15.08 11.58
CA ALA A 113 -18.03 15.58 12.92
C ALA A 113 -16.90 14.76 13.60
N GLY A 114 -16.02 15.47 14.33
CA GLY A 114 -14.89 14.86 15.05
C GLY A 114 -13.67 14.54 14.18
N THR A 115 -13.65 14.99 12.92
CA THR A 115 -12.46 14.96 12.06
C THR A 115 -11.77 16.33 12.03
N ASN A 116 -10.58 16.42 11.43
CA ASN A 116 -9.85 17.68 11.31
C ASN A 116 -10.61 18.67 10.42
N ASP A 117 -10.58 19.94 10.79
CA ASP A 117 -11.19 21.02 10.02
C ASP A 117 -10.75 20.98 8.54
N PRO A 118 -11.64 21.35 7.60
CA PRO A 118 -11.32 21.42 6.18
C PRO A 118 -10.03 22.20 5.89
N LEU A 119 -9.17 21.63 5.04
CA LEU A 119 -8.04 22.34 4.49
C LEU A 119 -8.50 23.17 3.31
N VAL A 120 -8.08 24.44 3.30
CA VAL A 120 -8.41 25.38 2.24
C VAL A 120 -7.14 25.80 1.52
N GLU A 121 -7.14 25.60 0.21
CA GLU A 121 -6.04 26.01 -0.66
C GLU A 121 -6.57 26.97 -1.73
N ALA A 122 -5.77 27.96 -2.09
CA ALA A 122 -6.07 28.85 -3.19
C ALA A 122 -4.93 28.87 -4.21
N ARG A 123 -5.30 28.94 -5.49
CA ARG A 123 -4.41 29.23 -6.61
C ARG A 123 -4.86 30.55 -7.23
N LEU A 124 -3.99 31.56 -7.14
CA LEU A 124 -4.26 32.87 -7.72
C LEU A 124 -4.23 32.80 -9.26
N PRO A 125 -4.90 33.73 -9.97
CA PRO A 125 -4.86 33.77 -11.42
C PRO A 125 -3.41 33.85 -11.93
N GLY A 126 -3.03 32.90 -12.80
CA GLY A 126 -1.68 32.82 -13.36
C GLY A 126 -0.62 32.17 -12.46
N ALA A 127 -0.96 31.78 -11.23
CA ALA A 127 -0.07 30.95 -10.40
C ALA A 127 -0.11 29.49 -10.85
N SER A 128 1.02 28.79 -10.77
CA SER A 128 1.12 27.36 -11.10
C SER A 128 0.61 26.45 -9.99
N GLU A 129 0.77 26.86 -8.72
CA GLU A 129 0.58 26.02 -7.55
C GLU A 129 -0.50 26.55 -6.60
N PHE A 130 -1.10 25.63 -5.86
CA PHE A 130 -2.01 25.92 -4.76
C PHE A 130 -1.20 26.27 -3.51
N ARG A 131 -1.64 27.28 -2.76
CA ARG A 131 -1.10 27.60 -1.43
C ARG A 131 -2.19 27.43 -0.39
N LYS A 132 -1.83 26.96 0.80
CA LYS A 132 -2.73 26.92 1.96
C LYS A 132 -3.12 28.34 2.35
N ILE A 133 -4.39 28.53 2.69
CA ILE A 133 -4.93 29.81 3.17
C ILE A 133 -5.63 29.61 4.51
N ASP A 134 -5.67 30.67 5.31
CA ASP A 134 -6.34 30.63 6.60
C ASP A 134 -7.86 30.69 6.44
N SER A 135 -8.56 29.88 7.22
CA SER A 135 -10.01 29.80 7.21
C SER A 135 -10.55 29.34 8.56
N ILE A 136 -11.79 29.71 8.87
CA ILE A 136 -12.51 29.22 10.04
C ILE A 136 -13.67 28.35 9.56
N PHE A 137 -13.77 27.14 10.08
CA PHE A 137 -14.86 26.21 9.77
C PHE A 137 -16.03 26.39 10.74
N TYR A 138 -17.24 26.31 10.20
CA TYR A 138 -18.48 26.33 10.96
C TYR A 138 -19.35 25.16 10.55
N TYR A 139 -19.75 24.36 11.55
CA TYR A 139 -20.79 23.37 11.39
C TYR A 139 -22.12 24.04 11.04
N GLY A 140 -22.85 23.41 10.12
CA GLY A 140 -24.23 23.72 9.83
C GLY A 140 -25.16 23.44 11.02
N GLU A 141 -26.35 24.02 10.99
CA GLU A 141 -27.42 23.72 11.96
C GLU A 141 -28.17 22.42 11.60
N LYS A 142 -28.03 21.96 10.36
CA LYS A 142 -28.70 20.77 9.83
C LYS A 142 -27.71 19.64 9.60
N THR A 143 -28.17 18.42 9.84
CA THR A 143 -27.43 17.18 9.55
C THR A 143 -28.06 16.43 8.38
N ASP A 144 -28.62 17.16 7.41
CA ASP A 144 -29.38 16.61 6.28
C ASP A 144 -28.50 16.70 5.02
N PRO A 145 -28.12 15.57 4.39
CA PRO A 145 -27.27 15.56 3.20
C PRO A 145 -27.89 16.27 2.00
N ASP A 146 -29.22 16.44 1.97
CA ASP A 146 -29.93 17.20 0.93
C ASP A 146 -30.00 18.70 1.24
N LYS A 147 -29.57 19.12 2.45
CA LYS A 147 -29.55 20.51 2.91
C LYS A 147 -28.22 20.85 3.59
N ILE A 148 -27.13 20.72 2.85
CA ILE A 148 -25.77 21.00 3.32
C ILE A 148 -25.65 22.47 3.68
N ASP A 149 -25.31 22.73 4.94
CA ASP A 149 -25.13 24.07 5.51
C ASP A 149 -23.81 24.22 6.27
N ASP A 150 -22.90 23.25 6.18
CA ASP A 150 -21.51 23.39 6.60
C ASP A 150 -20.77 24.39 5.69
N TYR A 151 -20.03 25.31 6.28
CA TYR A 151 -19.30 26.33 5.53
C TYR A 151 -17.97 26.71 6.17
N ILE A 152 -17.08 27.22 5.34
CA ILE A 152 -15.86 27.90 5.77
C ILE A 152 -16.02 29.41 5.61
N VAL A 153 -15.29 30.16 6.42
CA VAL A 153 -15.08 31.60 6.27
C VAL A 153 -13.61 31.80 5.91
N VAL A 154 -13.35 32.42 4.75
CA VAL A 154 -11.98 32.71 4.31
C VAL A 154 -11.45 33.95 5.03
N GLU A 155 -10.21 33.87 5.55
CA GLU A 155 -9.60 34.96 6.31
C GLU A 155 -8.79 35.94 5.45
N GLU A 156 -8.73 35.70 4.13
CA GLU A 156 -8.07 36.53 3.13
C GLU A 156 -8.97 36.83 1.93
N SER A 157 -8.71 37.94 1.25
CA SER A 157 -9.42 38.32 0.03
C SER A 157 -8.77 37.69 -1.20
N LEU A 158 -9.59 37.10 -2.08
CA LEU A 158 -9.15 36.44 -3.31
C LEU A 158 -9.75 37.13 -4.54
N PRO A 159 -8.94 37.43 -5.58
CA PRO A 159 -9.45 38.05 -6.80
C PRO A 159 -10.29 37.09 -7.65
N VAL A 160 -11.07 37.67 -8.57
CA VAL A 160 -11.80 36.93 -9.62
C VAL A 160 -10.84 36.05 -10.41
N GLY A 161 -11.27 34.84 -10.75
CA GLY A 161 -10.49 33.86 -11.49
C GLY A 161 -9.52 33.05 -10.63
N SER A 162 -9.46 33.29 -9.32
CA SER A 162 -8.75 32.36 -8.42
C SER A 162 -9.48 31.03 -8.37
N GLU A 163 -8.73 29.96 -8.13
CA GLU A 163 -9.28 28.64 -7.85
C GLU A 163 -9.12 28.33 -6.38
N LEU A 164 -10.21 27.93 -5.74
CA LEU A 164 -10.23 27.54 -4.35
C LEU A 164 -10.53 26.05 -4.26
N ARG A 165 -9.69 25.33 -3.52
CA ARG A 165 -9.81 23.90 -3.29
C ARG A 165 -10.06 23.63 -1.82
N LEU A 166 -11.19 23.00 -1.52
CA LEU A 166 -11.55 22.54 -0.19
C LEU A 166 -11.23 21.04 -0.11
N ILE A 167 -10.53 20.63 0.93
CA ILE A 167 -10.17 19.24 1.16
C ILE A 167 -10.67 18.85 2.56
N TYR A 168 -11.59 17.88 2.63
CA TYR A 168 -12.22 17.52 3.90
C TYR A 168 -12.71 16.07 3.93
N HIS A 169 -13.07 15.59 5.12
CA HIS A 169 -13.65 14.27 5.33
C HIS A 169 -15.18 14.38 5.29
N PRO A 170 -15.85 13.85 4.25
CA PRO A 170 -17.30 13.96 4.15
C PRO A 170 -18.00 12.91 5.03
N GLU A 171 -19.24 13.19 5.48
CA GLU A 171 -20.05 12.27 6.27
C GLU A 171 -20.70 11.20 5.38
N PRO A 172 -20.31 9.92 5.50
CA PRO A 172 -20.79 8.87 4.61
C PRO A 172 -22.18 8.35 4.88
N LYS A 173 -22.75 8.53 6.09
CA LYS A 173 -23.91 7.77 6.55
C LYS A 173 -25.11 7.85 5.61
N ASP A 174 -25.40 9.04 5.10
CA ASP A 174 -26.59 9.32 4.30
C ASP A 174 -26.26 9.75 2.86
N ASP A 175 -24.97 9.78 2.48
CA ASP A 175 -24.54 10.09 1.10
C ASP A 175 -23.86 8.87 0.43
N PRO A 176 -24.52 8.20 -0.53
CA PRO A 176 -23.92 7.10 -1.30
C PRO A 176 -22.96 7.58 -2.39
N TRP A 177 -22.96 8.87 -2.78
CA TRP A 177 -22.15 9.38 -3.89
C TRP A 177 -20.65 9.41 -3.57
N ILE A 178 -20.32 9.61 -2.30
CA ILE A 178 -18.94 9.65 -1.81
C ILE A 178 -18.35 8.26 -1.54
N ARG A 179 -19.16 7.21 -1.65
CA ARG A 179 -18.74 5.83 -1.40
C ARG A 179 -18.15 5.25 -2.66
N ILE A 180 -16.92 4.75 -2.56
CA ILE A 180 -16.29 3.97 -3.62
C ILE A 180 -16.36 2.50 -3.21
N ARG A 181 -16.88 1.66 -4.11
CA ARG A 181 -17.04 0.23 -3.89
C ARG A 181 -16.29 -0.56 -4.95
N TYR A 182 -15.44 -1.48 -4.53
CA TYR A 182 -14.94 -2.56 -5.36
C TYR A 182 -15.54 -3.87 -4.88
N PHE A 183 -16.07 -4.69 -5.80
CA PHE A 183 -16.57 -6.01 -5.44
C PHE A 183 -16.29 -7.03 -6.54
N TRP A 184 -15.91 -8.23 -6.12
CA TRP A 184 -15.74 -9.40 -6.96
C TRP A 184 -17.02 -10.24 -6.93
N ASP A 185 -17.68 -10.34 -8.08
CA ASP A 185 -18.82 -11.24 -8.27
C ASP A 185 -18.31 -12.64 -8.59
N THR A 186 -18.46 -13.55 -7.63
CA THR A 186 -18.02 -14.95 -7.78
C THR A 186 -18.89 -15.74 -8.76
N GLY A 187 -20.15 -15.34 -8.96
CA GLY A 187 -21.07 -16.01 -9.87
C GLY A 187 -20.75 -15.67 -11.33
N GLU A 188 -20.38 -14.42 -11.59
CA GLU A 188 -20.01 -13.96 -12.93
C GLU A 188 -18.51 -14.04 -13.23
N GLY A 189 -17.66 -14.16 -12.21
CA GLY A 189 -16.20 -14.13 -12.36
C GLY A 189 -15.71 -12.77 -12.82
N LYS A 190 -16.29 -11.69 -12.30
CA LYS A 190 -16.05 -10.32 -12.75
C LYS A 190 -15.79 -9.37 -11.59
N LEU A 191 -14.89 -8.41 -11.85
CA LEU A 191 -14.63 -7.29 -10.95
C LEU A 191 -15.53 -6.12 -11.34
N TYR A 192 -16.19 -5.55 -10.35
CA TYR A 192 -17.02 -4.38 -10.51
C TYR A 192 -16.55 -3.24 -9.62
N TYR A 193 -16.76 -2.04 -10.13
CA TYR A 193 -16.54 -0.77 -9.45
C TYR A 193 -17.84 0.01 -9.41
N THR A 194 -18.20 0.56 -8.24
CA THR A 194 -19.33 1.47 -8.10
C THR A 194 -18.89 2.79 -7.48
N HIS A 195 -19.23 3.90 -8.14
CA HIS A 195 -19.06 5.26 -7.61
C HIS A 195 -20.15 6.17 -8.16
N GLN A 196 -20.64 7.10 -7.34
CA GLN A 196 -21.71 8.03 -7.74
C GLN A 196 -22.97 7.31 -8.28
N GLY A 197 -23.27 6.12 -7.76
CA GLY A 197 -24.40 5.29 -8.19
C GLY A 197 -24.19 4.54 -9.52
N VAL A 198 -23.09 4.77 -10.23
CA VAL A 198 -22.76 4.08 -11.48
C VAL A 198 -21.90 2.86 -11.17
N THR A 199 -22.33 1.69 -11.65
CA THR A 199 -21.55 0.45 -11.56
C THR A 199 -20.97 0.08 -12.92
N VAL A 200 -19.67 -0.16 -12.96
CA VAL A 200 -18.91 -0.46 -14.19
C VAL A 200 -18.11 -1.75 -13.97
N GLU A 201 -18.16 -2.64 -14.96
CA GLU A 201 -17.27 -3.81 -15.01
C GLU A 201 -15.84 -3.33 -15.29
N ILE A 202 -14.87 -3.92 -14.59
CA ILE A 202 -13.45 -3.74 -14.88
C ILE A 202 -12.97 -4.97 -15.67
N PRO A 203 -12.98 -4.92 -17.02
CA PRO A 203 -12.50 -6.03 -17.81
C PRO A 203 -10.97 -6.12 -17.73
N PRO A 204 -10.39 -7.34 -17.75
CA PRO A 204 -8.96 -7.50 -17.98
C PRO A 204 -8.60 -7.01 -19.39
N ARG A 205 -7.48 -6.30 -19.54
CA ARG A 205 -7.01 -5.88 -20.87
C ARG A 205 -6.63 -7.05 -21.77
N ASN A 206 -6.21 -8.17 -21.17
CA ASN A 206 -5.92 -9.39 -21.90
C ASN A 206 -7.04 -10.42 -21.64
N PRO A 207 -7.97 -10.64 -22.60
CA PRO A 207 -9.07 -11.57 -22.41
C PRO A 207 -8.63 -13.04 -22.31
N ASP A 208 -7.39 -13.36 -22.69
CA ASP A 208 -6.83 -14.71 -22.56
C ASP A 208 -6.41 -15.04 -21.11
N VAL A 209 -6.38 -14.05 -20.22
CA VAL A 209 -6.11 -14.23 -18.79
C VAL A 209 -7.45 -14.22 -18.05
N LYS A 210 -7.76 -15.34 -17.40
CA LYS A 210 -8.95 -15.49 -16.56
C LYS A 210 -8.61 -15.10 -15.13
N ILE A 211 -9.37 -14.15 -14.56
CA ILE A 211 -9.28 -13.83 -13.15
C ILE A 211 -10.14 -14.85 -12.39
N GLU A 212 -9.54 -15.62 -11.50
CA GLU A 212 -10.21 -16.64 -10.69
C GLU A 212 -10.79 -16.05 -9.41
N ARG A 213 -10.05 -15.12 -8.79
CA ARG A 213 -10.42 -14.56 -7.49
C ARG A 213 -9.82 -13.17 -7.31
N ILE A 214 -10.62 -12.29 -6.72
CA ILE A 214 -10.13 -11.09 -6.05
C ILE A 214 -10.59 -11.14 -4.60
N GLY A 215 -9.65 -10.93 -3.68
CA GLY A 215 -9.89 -11.02 -2.24
C GLY A 215 -9.34 -9.83 -1.47
N PHE A 216 -9.98 -9.52 -0.36
CA PHE A 216 -9.56 -8.46 0.56
C PHE A 216 -9.34 -9.05 1.96
N LEU A 217 -8.13 -8.84 2.51
CA LEU A 217 -7.81 -9.14 3.90
C LEU A 217 -7.54 -7.84 4.66
N TYR A 218 -7.97 -7.78 5.91
CA TYR A 218 -7.97 -6.56 6.71
C TYR A 218 -7.07 -6.73 7.93
N PHE A 219 -6.34 -5.69 8.29
CA PHE A 219 -5.39 -5.71 9.40
C PHE A 219 -5.62 -4.51 10.32
N ALA A 220 -5.51 -4.75 11.62
CA ALA A 220 -5.46 -3.71 12.63
C ALA A 220 -4.04 -3.16 12.77
N ASN A 221 -3.89 -2.11 13.58
CA ASN A 221 -2.57 -1.63 13.99
C ASN A 221 -1.72 -2.80 14.50
N ALA A 222 -0.46 -2.81 14.10
CA ALA A 222 0.47 -3.90 14.35
C ALA A 222 0.13 -5.22 13.65
N ASN A 223 -0.38 -5.23 12.41
CA ASN A 223 -0.55 -6.47 11.61
C ASN A 223 -1.52 -7.53 12.15
N ALA A 224 -2.30 -7.26 13.19
CA ALA A 224 -3.26 -8.25 13.68
C ALA A 224 -4.40 -8.44 12.66
N PRO A 225 -4.60 -9.66 12.09
CA PRO A 225 -5.65 -9.87 11.09
C PRO A 225 -7.03 -9.65 11.70
N ILE A 226 -7.87 -8.90 10.98
CA ILE A 226 -9.28 -8.68 11.31
C ILE A 226 -10.09 -9.61 10.41
N LEU A 227 -10.50 -10.74 10.98
CA LEU A 227 -11.28 -11.73 10.26
C LEU A 227 -12.78 -11.39 10.32
N PRO A 228 -13.50 -11.48 9.19
CA PRO A 228 -14.95 -11.45 9.21
C PRO A 228 -15.50 -12.68 9.93
N SER A 229 -16.59 -12.47 10.68
CA SER A 229 -17.22 -13.50 11.50
C SER A 229 -17.71 -14.70 10.67
N THR A 230 -18.08 -14.45 9.40
CA THR A 230 -18.35 -15.46 8.36
C THR A 230 -18.02 -14.87 6.97
N ALA A 231 -17.88 -15.71 5.94
CA ALA A 231 -17.60 -15.23 4.57
C ALA A 231 -18.70 -14.31 4.01
N GLU A 232 -19.95 -14.45 4.47
CA GLU A 232 -21.10 -13.65 4.05
C GLU A 232 -21.39 -12.47 4.98
N SER A 233 -20.95 -12.53 6.25
CA SER A 233 -21.11 -11.41 7.18
C SER A 233 -19.93 -10.46 7.02
N GLY A 234 -20.22 -9.23 6.61
CA GLY A 234 -19.22 -8.16 6.61
C GLY A 234 -18.69 -7.89 8.03
N LEU A 235 -17.62 -7.11 8.10
CA LEU A 235 -17.04 -6.67 9.37
C LEU A 235 -18.02 -5.79 10.16
N SER A 236 -18.07 -5.98 11.48
CA SER A 236 -18.85 -5.12 12.38
C SER A 236 -18.30 -3.70 12.44
N SER A 237 -19.10 -2.70 12.80
CA SER A 237 -18.64 -1.30 12.88
C SER A 237 -17.45 -1.08 13.83
N SER A 238 -17.30 -1.89 14.88
CA SER A 238 -16.14 -1.83 15.77
C SER A 238 -14.88 -2.41 15.12
N GLN A 239 -15.01 -3.46 14.31
CA GLN A 239 -13.90 -4.01 13.52
C GLN A 239 -13.49 -3.07 12.40
N LEU A 240 -14.45 -2.46 11.69
CA LEU A 240 -14.19 -1.49 10.62
C LEU A 240 -13.31 -0.32 11.12
N LYS A 241 -13.63 0.23 12.29
CA LYS A 241 -12.86 1.31 12.92
C LYS A 241 -11.42 0.93 13.30
N ARG A 242 -11.12 -0.36 13.42
CA ARG A 242 -9.79 -0.88 13.75
C ARG A 242 -8.93 -1.13 12.52
N ILE A 243 -9.50 -1.16 11.32
CA ILE A 243 -8.76 -1.40 10.09
C ILE A 243 -7.78 -0.26 9.87
N THR A 244 -6.51 -0.61 9.74
CA THR A 244 -5.43 0.31 9.40
C THR A 244 -4.70 -0.11 8.15
N ALA A 245 -4.94 -1.31 7.65
CA ALA A 245 -4.42 -1.77 6.38
C ALA A 245 -5.30 -2.83 5.71
N VAL A 246 -5.14 -2.94 4.40
CA VAL A 246 -5.84 -3.89 3.53
C VAL A 246 -4.84 -4.55 2.59
N LYS A 247 -4.86 -5.88 2.53
CA LYS A 247 -4.17 -6.66 1.49
C LYS A 247 -5.18 -7.04 0.43
N VAL A 248 -4.94 -6.58 -0.79
CA VAL A 248 -5.70 -6.95 -1.99
C VAL A 248 -4.98 -8.12 -2.64
N ILE A 249 -5.70 -9.20 -2.93
CA ILE A 249 -5.15 -10.41 -3.54
C ILE A 249 -5.86 -10.66 -4.86
N VAL A 250 -5.10 -10.92 -5.92
CA VAL A 250 -5.61 -11.29 -7.24
C VAL A 250 -5.02 -12.64 -7.63
N VAL A 251 -5.88 -13.57 -8.00
CA VAL A 251 -5.49 -14.89 -8.52
C VAL A 251 -5.98 -15.00 -9.95
N SER A 252 -5.07 -15.29 -10.87
CA SER A 252 -5.36 -15.36 -12.31
C SER A 252 -4.71 -16.58 -12.96
N GLU A 253 -5.27 -17.00 -14.08
CA GLU A 253 -4.90 -18.19 -14.82
C GLU A 253 -4.82 -17.91 -16.33
N LYS A 254 -3.83 -18.50 -17.01
CA LYS A 254 -3.73 -18.56 -18.49
C LYS A 254 -3.12 -19.91 -18.89
N GLY A 255 -3.90 -20.73 -19.59
CA GLY A 255 -3.46 -22.07 -20.00
C GLY A 255 -3.38 -23.02 -18.80
N GLN A 256 -2.17 -23.49 -18.46
CA GLN A 256 -1.93 -24.32 -17.27
C GLN A 256 -1.27 -23.53 -16.13
N GLU A 257 -0.95 -22.25 -16.36
CA GLU A 257 -0.29 -21.39 -15.39
C GLU A 257 -1.30 -20.65 -14.54
N LYS A 258 -1.10 -20.70 -13.23
CA LYS A 258 -1.88 -19.98 -12.23
C LYS A 258 -0.96 -19.22 -11.30
N ARG A 259 -1.22 -17.93 -11.10
CA ARG A 259 -0.44 -17.11 -10.17
C ARG A 259 -1.32 -16.26 -9.28
N GLU A 260 -0.81 -16.04 -8.07
CA GLU A 260 -1.34 -15.09 -7.11
C GLU A 260 -0.40 -13.88 -7.05
N ALA A 261 -0.99 -12.69 -7.02
CA ALA A 261 -0.31 -11.45 -6.71
C ALA A 261 -1.08 -10.75 -5.60
N ALA A 262 -0.37 -10.00 -4.76
CA ALA A 262 -0.98 -9.22 -3.71
C ALA A 262 -0.38 -7.82 -3.64
N SER A 263 -1.16 -6.87 -3.15
CA SER A 263 -0.69 -5.53 -2.80
C SER A 263 -1.23 -5.16 -1.43
N PHE A 264 -0.38 -4.54 -0.62
CA PHE A 264 -0.72 -4.14 0.74
C PHE A 264 -0.85 -2.62 0.82
N VAL A 265 -1.94 -2.13 1.41
CA VAL A 265 -2.27 -0.70 1.48
C VAL A 265 -2.54 -0.32 2.92
N ASN A 266 -1.83 0.68 3.44
CA ASN A 266 -2.17 1.29 4.71
C ASN A 266 -3.23 2.37 4.50
N ILE A 267 -4.27 2.32 5.32
CA ILE A 267 -5.37 3.27 5.31
C ILE A 267 -5.05 4.37 6.29
N ARG A 268 -5.07 5.61 5.82
CA ARG A 268 -4.90 6.78 6.68
C ARG A 268 -6.17 6.93 7.51
N ASN A 269 -6.24 6.40 8.72
CA ASN A 269 -7.39 6.67 9.58
C ASN A 269 -7.19 8.02 10.28
N LEU A 270 -7.78 9.11 9.75
CA LEU A 270 -7.70 10.44 10.37
C LEU A 270 -8.46 10.53 11.70
N SER A 271 -9.39 9.61 11.97
CA SER A 271 -10.29 9.71 13.13
C SER A 271 -9.69 9.19 14.44
N ASN A 272 -8.59 8.43 14.39
CA ASN A 272 -7.93 7.90 15.58
C ASN A 272 -6.41 7.83 15.38
N ARG A 273 -5.68 8.58 16.22
CA ARG A 273 -4.35 8.26 16.78
C ARG A 273 -3.52 7.24 15.99
N GLY A 274 -2.51 7.71 15.27
CA GLY A 274 -1.41 6.88 14.75
C GLY A 274 -1.73 6.15 13.44
N ALA A 275 -2.16 6.86 12.41
CA ALA A 275 -2.15 6.31 11.06
C ALA A 275 -0.71 5.95 10.66
N GLY A 276 -0.46 4.69 10.33
CA GLY A 276 0.85 4.23 9.85
C GLY A 276 1.23 4.94 8.55
N ILE A 277 2.42 5.56 8.52
CA ILE A 277 3.01 6.15 7.32
C ILE A 277 3.65 5.01 6.53
N ILE A 278 3.16 4.75 5.32
CA ILE A 278 3.78 3.76 4.41
C ILE A 278 5.23 4.16 4.18
N ILE A 279 6.14 3.21 4.32
CA ILE A 279 7.55 3.41 4.04
C ILE A 279 8.00 2.62 2.83
N THR A 280 8.95 3.20 2.11
CA THR A 280 9.76 2.54 1.08
C THR A 280 11.23 2.86 1.31
N GLU A 281 12.14 2.07 0.74
CA GLU A 281 13.57 2.39 0.77
C GLU A 281 13.82 3.82 0.26
N GLY A 282 14.63 4.58 1.02
CA GLY A 282 14.93 5.99 0.75
C GLY A 282 13.92 6.99 1.31
N SER A 283 12.78 6.56 1.84
CA SER A 283 11.78 7.45 2.46
C SER A 283 12.37 8.26 3.62
N GLU A 284 12.02 9.55 3.69
CA GLU A 284 12.36 10.44 4.81
C GLU A 284 11.07 11.01 5.42
N ILE A 285 10.94 10.89 6.75
CA ILE A 285 9.77 11.29 7.53
C ILE A 285 10.22 12.20 8.66
N ASP A 286 9.60 13.37 8.78
CA ASP A 286 9.78 14.23 9.95
C ASP A 286 8.99 13.66 11.13
N ILE A 287 9.66 13.44 12.26
CA ILE A 287 9.05 12.93 13.49
C ILE A 287 9.18 13.94 14.63
N PRO A 288 8.24 13.94 15.60
CA PRO A 288 8.37 14.73 16.82
C PRO A 288 9.65 14.37 17.60
N ASP A 289 10.05 15.27 18.50
CA ASP A 289 11.12 14.97 19.45
C ASP A 289 10.76 13.85 20.43
N SER A 290 11.78 13.32 21.10
CA SER A 290 11.59 12.20 22.04
C SER A 290 10.69 12.56 23.23
N ASP A 291 10.50 13.86 23.54
CA ASP A 291 9.57 14.34 24.58
C ASP A 291 8.10 14.28 24.14
N ASN A 292 7.88 14.49 22.84
CA ASN A 292 6.57 14.63 22.23
C ASN A 292 6.21 13.41 21.36
N ILE A 293 6.80 12.24 21.63
CA ILE A 293 6.45 10.98 20.95
C ILE A 293 5.93 9.97 21.98
N LYS A 294 4.65 9.60 21.87
CA LYS A 294 3.99 8.58 22.71
C LYS A 294 4.15 7.17 22.16
N ALA A 295 4.25 7.02 20.83
CA ALA A 295 4.50 5.75 20.19
C ALA A 295 5.29 5.94 18.89
N LEU A 296 6.26 5.07 18.66
CA LEU A 296 7.00 4.95 17.42
C LEU A 296 7.23 3.47 17.14
N SER A 297 6.52 2.94 16.14
CA SER A 297 6.56 1.50 15.86
C SER A 297 6.59 1.20 14.36
N LEU A 298 7.40 0.22 13.98
CA LEU A 298 7.22 -0.50 12.72
C LEU A 298 5.97 -1.37 12.81
N VAL A 299 5.02 -1.16 11.92
CA VAL A 299 3.77 -1.90 11.87
C VAL A 299 3.49 -2.30 10.43
N ASN A 300 2.49 -3.15 10.24
CA ASN A 300 1.93 -3.41 8.92
C ASN A 300 2.97 -3.96 7.91
N ILE A 301 3.89 -4.79 8.43
CA ILE A 301 4.93 -5.54 7.73
C ILE A 301 4.29 -6.72 6.98
N ASP A 302 4.43 -6.77 5.66
CA ASP A 302 3.96 -7.87 4.80
C ASP A 302 5.08 -8.33 3.85
N GLY A 303 5.01 -9.59 3.43
CA GLY A 303 5.97 -10.16 2.48
C GLY A 303 7.39 -10.34 3.02
N ALA A 304 7.54 -10.52 4.33
CA ALA A 304 8.83 -10.86 4.92
C ALA A 304 9.20 -12.31 4.61
N HIS A 305 10.47 -12.54 4.28
CA HIS A 305 11.09 -13.84 4.03
C HIS A 305 12.29 -14.05 4.96
N GLN A 306 12.83 -15.27 4.93
CA GLN A 306 14.00 -15.63 5.71
C GLN A 306 15.19 -14.73 5.34
N ASP A 307 15.80 -14.12 6.36
CA ASP A 307 16.97 -13.24 6.26
C ASP A 307 16.70 -11.87 5.60
N ASP A 308 15.43 -11.51 5.37
CA ASP A 308 15.06 -10.14 5.00
C ASP A 308 15.38 -9.17 6.16
N GLU A 309 15.73 -7.93 5.82
CA GLU A 309 15.94 -6.87 6.82
C GLU A 309 15.23 -5.56 6.48
N ILE A 310 14.88 -4.82 7.53
CA ILE A 310 14.56 -3.38 7.46
C ILE A 310 15.60 -2.62 8.25
N VAL A 311 16.17 -1.58 7.63
CA VAL A 311 17.14 -0.68 8.26
C VAL A 311 16.61 0.73 8.29
N ILE A 312 16.52 1.30 9.49
CA ILE A 312 16.02 2.66 9.73
C ILE A 312 17.10 3.49 10.40
N GLU A 313 17.28 4.73 9.95
CA GLU A 313 18.14 5.72 10.57
C GLU A 313 17.32 6.88 11.12
N ILE A 314 17.50 7.22 12.40
CA ILE A 314 16.93 8.42 13.00
C ILE A 314 18.08 9.40 13.25
N SER A 315 17.93 10.62 12.75
CA SER A 315 18.96 11.65 12.85
C SER A 315 18.37 12.99 13.28
N SER A 316 19.17 13.77 14.01
CA SER A 316 18.89 15.18 14.26
C SER A 316 19.98 16.05 13.65
N LYS A 317 19.65 17.32 13.38
CA LYS A 317 20.60 18.34 12.90
C LYS A 317 21.82 18.53 13.82
N MET A 318 21.71 18.10 15.08
CA MET A 318 22.82 18.11 16.06
C MET A 318 23.85 16.98 15.82
N GLY A 319 23.70 16.16 14.78
CA GLY A 319 24.70 15.18 14.34
C GLY A 319 24.65 13.83 15.06
N LYS A 320 23.62 13.58 15.87
CA LYS A 320 23.36 12.27 16.47
C LYS A 320 22.57 11.42 15.49
N THR A 321 23.06 10.22 15.19
CA THR A 321 22.39 9.25 14.31
C THR A 321 22.29 7.90 15.01
N TRP A 322 21.08 7.36 15.04
CA TRP A 322 20.79 6.00 15.45
C TRP A 322 20.38 5.18 14.25
N ARG A 323 20.92 3.96 14.18
CA ARG A 323 20.54 3.00 13.16
C ARG A 323 19.93 1.78 13.85
N ILE A 324 18.75 1.39 13.39
CA ILE A 324 18.03 0.19 13.82
C ILE A 324 18.01 -0.75 12.62
N THR A 325 18.52 -1.95 12.81
CA THR A 325 18.35 -3.06 11.86
C THR A 325 17.42 -4.08 12.48
N ILE A 326 16.42 -4.52 11.73
CA ILE A 326 15.43 -5.51 12.15
C ILE A 326 15.53 -6.65 11.14
N GLU A 327 15.84 -7.86 11.61
CA GLU A 327 15.93 -9.04 10.76
C GLU A 327 14.71 -9.92 10.93
N PHE A 328 14.28 -10.53 9.83
CA PHE A 328 13.16 -11.45 9.79
C PHE A 328 13.64 -12.89 9.60
N GLY A 329 12.95 -13.83 10.25
CA GLY A 329 13.30 -15.24 10.12
C GLY A 329 12.29 -16.17 10.77
N LEU A 330 12.45 -17.45 10.45
CA LEU A 330 11.70 -18.53 11.06
C LEU A 330 12.27 -18.85 12.45
N PRO A 331 11.42 -19.05 13.46
CA PRO A 331 11.86 -19.52 14.76
C PRO A 331 12.45 -20.94 14.66
N PRO A 332 13.61 -21.22 15.27
CA PRO A 332 14.25 -22.53 15.18
C PRO A 332 13.44 -23.65 15.83
N GLU A 333 12.55 -23.32 16.77
CA GLU A 333 11.69 -24.27 17.49
C GLU A 333 10.39 -24.61 16.76
N ASP A 334 10.03 -23.85 15.71
CA ASP A 334 8.73 -23.97 15.02
C ASP A 334 8.89 -23.77 13.51
N LEU A 335 9.68 -24.66 12.90
CA LEU A 335 9.88 -24.71 11.44
C LEU A 335 8.61 -25.19 10.69
N GLU A 336 7.65 -25.80 11.40
CA GLU A 336 6.42 -26.33 10.81
C GLU A 336 5.37 -25.23 10.55
N SER A 337 5.28 -24.20 11.40
CA SER A 337 4.29 -23.12 11.20
C SER A 337 4.56 -22.26 9.98
N GLN A 338 5.80 -22.26 9.47
CA GLN A 338 6.28 -21.35 8.41
C GLN A 338 5.93 -19.87 8.68
N GLU A 339 5.66 -19.50 9.95
CA GLU A 339 5.25 -18.16 10.31
C GLU A 339 6.49 -17.29 10.50
N MET A 340 6.65 -16.30 9.63
CA MET A 340 7.74 -15.34 9.72
C MET A 340 7.62 -14.45 10.96
N ARG A 341 8.74 -14.24 11.63
CA ARG A 341 8.83 -13.45 12.88
C ARG A 341 9.95 -12.43 12.79
N VAL A 342 9.93 -11.47 13.71
CA VAL A 342 11.11 -10.65 13.99
C VAL A 342 12.12 -11.52 14.71
N LYS A 343 13.18 -11.90 14.00
CA LYS A 343 14.23 -12.80 14.49
C LYS A 343 15.12 -12.06 15.48
N SER A 344 15.66 -10.93 15.06
CA SER A 344 16.61 -10.14 15.83
C SER A 344 16.41 -8.65 15.56
N TYR A 345 17.00 -7.84 16.43
CA TYR A 345 17.22 -6.42 16.17
C TYR A 345 18.61 -6.00 16.63
N GLN A 346 19.20 -5.08 15.87
CA GLN A 346 20.48 -4.45 16.18
C GLN A 346 20.32 -2.94 16.21
N ILE A 347 20.89 -2.31 17.24
CA ILE A 347 20.88 -0.87 17.46
C ILE A 347 22.32 -0.37 17.46
N GLU A 348 22.60 0.59 16.59
CA GLU A 348 23.91 1.28 16.53
C GLU A 348 23.79 2.74 16.92
N TYR A 349 24.66 3.19 17.82
CA TYR A 349 24.75 4.58 18.24
C TYR A 349 26.17 4.96 18.74
N PRO A 350 26.83 5.97 18.13
CA PRO A 350 26.52 6.51 16.81
C PRO A 350 26.64 5.40 15.73
N LYS A 351 26.18 5.67 14.51
CA LYS A 351 26.27 4.73 13.37
C LYS A 351 27.66 4.06 13.29
N GLY A 352 27.66 2.72 13.20
CA GLY A 352 28.88 1.90 13.20
C GLY A 352 29.33 1.39 14.58
N LYS A 353 28.73 1.85 15.68
CA LYS A 353 28.97 1.30 17.03
C LYS A 353 27.70 0.59 17.52
N VAL A 354 27.73 -0.74 17.54
CA VAL A 354 26.62 -1.56 18.07
C VAL A 354 26.54 -1.37 19.59
N VAL A 355 25.36 -0.99 20.09
CA VAL A 355 25.09 -0.86 21.52
C VAL A 355 24.11 -1.92 22.02
N LEU A 356 23.21 -2.41 21.17
CA LEU A 356 22.35 -3.56 21.45
C LEU A 356 22.26 -4.46 20.24
N ASN A 357 22.31 -5.77 20.47
CA ASN A 357 22.01 -6.79 19.48
C ASN A 357 21.36 -7.97 20.22
N GLU A 358 20.12 -8.27 19.88
CA GLU A 358 19.31 -9.26 20.60
C GLU A 358 18.48 -10.11 19.64
N GLU A 359 18.35 -11.40 19.97
CA GLU A 359 17.56 -12.39 19.25
C GLU A 359 16.31 -12.74 20.08
N VAL A 360 15.11 -12.51 19.52
CA VAL A 360 13.87 -12.38 20.32
C VAL A 360 12.63 -13.09 19.74
N TYR A 361 12.63 -13.48 18.46
CA TYR A 361 11.57 -14.28 17.81
C TYR A 361 10.12 -13.93 18.19
N PHE A 362 9.72 -12.67 18.04
CA PHE A 362 8.32 -12.26 18.28
C PHE A 362 7.51 -12.11 16.99
N SER A 363 6.19 -12.38 17.08
CA SER A 363 5.26 -12.34 15.95
C SER A 363 5.18 -10.94 15.31
N LEU A 364 5.15 -10.90 13.97
CA LEU A 364 4.91 -9.68 13.19
C LEU A 364 3.60 -8.98 13.56
N ALA A 365 2.62 -9.72 14.10
CA ALA A 365 1.33 -9.22 14.59
C ALA A 365 1.41 -8.36 15.87
N LYS A 366 2.62 -8.16 16.42
CA LYS A 366 2.87 -7.20 17.51
C LYS A 366 3.49 -5.89 17.01
N GLY A 367 4.01 -5.86 15.78
CA GLY A 367 4.86 -4.77 15.31
C GLY A 367 6.16 -4.65 16.12
N VAL A 368 7.02 -3.71 15.75
CA VAL A 368 8.29 -3.43 16.43
C VAL A 368 8.22 -2.03 17.03
N SER A 369 8.05 -1.92 18.34
CA SER A 369 8.09 -0.63 19.02
C SER A 369 9.54 -0.16 19.17
N PHE A 370 9.93 0.90 18.48
CA PHE A 370 11.27 1.47 18.59
C PHE A 370 11.51 2.13 19.95
N LEU A 371 10.44 2.50 20.68
CA LEU A 371 10.57 3.08 22.02
C LEU A 371 10.93 2.03 23.08
N ASN A 372 10.61 0.75 22.85
CA ASN A 372 10.70 -0.33 23.84
C ASN A 372 11.58 -1.50 23.38
N LEU A 373 12.48 -1.30 22.42
CA LEU A 373 13.52 -2.30 22.15
C LEU A 373 14.46 -2.34 23.36
N GLY A 374 14.83 -3.50 23.87
CA GLY A 374 15.83 -3.70 24.95
C GLY A 374 15.48 -3.25 26.38
N ASN A 375 14.91 -2.05 26.59
CA ASN A 375 14.54 -1.47 27.89
C ASN A 375 13.41 -0.42 27.75
N ASP A 376 12.75 -0.06 28.86
CA ASP A 376 11.58 0.83 28.89
C ASP A 376 11.85 2.32 28.54
N LEU A 377 13.10 2.71 28.25
CA LEU A 377 13.48 4.09 27.87
C LEU A 377 14.90 4.12 27.30
N TYR A 378 15.09 4.03 25.97
CA TYR A 378 16.30 4.47 25.22
C TYR A 378 17.69 4.31 25.91
N ASP A 379 17.88 3.31 26.76
CA ASP A 379 19.02 3.17 27.67
C ASP A 379 19.62 1.80 27.39
N TYR A 380 20.62 1.83 26.51
CA TYR A 380 21.21 0.67 25.86
C TYR A 380 22.63 0.41 26.31
N ASP A 381 23.08 1.07 27.38
CA ASP A 381 24.36 0.74 27.99
C ASP A 381 24.16 -0.11 29.26
N ASN A 382 25.04 -1.08 29.44
CA ASN A 382 25.19 -1.82 30.69
C ASN A 382 26.28 -1.18 31.57
N ASP A 383 26.63 0.11 31.35
CA ASP A 383 27.65 0.80 32.13
C ASP A 383 26.99 1.58 33.27
N PRO A 384 27.07 1.10 34.52
CA PRO A 384 26.44 1.75 35.66
C PRO A 384 26.96 3.18 35.95
N ASN A 385 28.00 3.66 35.25
CA ASN A 385 28.57 4.99 35.40
C ASN A 385 28.18 5.99 34.30
N ILE A 386 27.48 5.54 33.25
CA ILE A 386 27.04 6.38 32.14
C ILE A 386 25.51 6.29 32.09
N LYS A 387 24.84 7.43 31.91
CA LYS A 387 23.39 7.49 31.65
C LYS A 387 23.24 8.00 30.22
N ASP A 388 23.53 7.16 29.24
CA ASP A 388 23.39 7.54 27.84
C ASP A 388 21.97 7.22 27.34
N VAL A 389 20.99 8.01 27.81
CA VAL A 389 19.65 8.01 27.19
C VAL A 389 19.80 8.59 25.78
N VAL A 390 19.53 7.78 24.75
CA VAL A 390 19.53 8.23 23.35
C VAL A 390 18.31 9.12 23.12
N TYR A 391 18.50 10.42 23.38
CA TYR A 391 17.44 11.41 23.34
C TYR A 391 17.59 12.35 22.16
N TYR A 392 16.55 12.45 21.33
CA TYR A 392 16.48 13.42 20.24
C TYR A 392 15.74 14.66 20.73
N LYS A 393 16.50 15.74 20.94
CA LYS A 393 15.96 17.09 21.19
C LYS A 393 16.29 18.00 20.02
N GLY A 394 15.36 18.88 19.65
CA GLY A 394 15.59 19.97 18.71
C GLY A 394 14.58 20.01 17.57
N GLU A 395 14.68 21.07 16.77
CA GLU A 395 13.91 21.25 15.54
C GLU A 395 14.49 20.34 14.44
N GLU A 396 13.63 19.66 13.66
CA GLU A 396 13.99 18.79 12.51
C GLU A 396 14.63 17.43 12.87
N ILE A 397 13.86 16.51 13.46
CA ILE A 397 14.27 15.11 13.61
C ILE A 397 13.70 14.30 12.45
N LYS A 398 14.60 13.60 11.76
CA LYS A 398 14.28 12.84 10.54
C LYS A 398 14.48 11.36 10.75
N LEU A 399 13.46 10.58 10.39
CA LEU A 399 13.53 9.15 10.22
C LEU A 399 13.72 8.83 8.74
N LYS A 400 14.78 8.09 8.40
CA LYS A 400 15.10 7.64 7.06
C LYS A 400 15.09 6.12 6.98
N VAL A 401 14.48 5.58 5.92
CA VAL A 401 14.51 4.14 5.64
C VAL A 401 15.69 3.88 4.71
N VAL A 402 16.70 3.21 5.21
CA VAL A 402 17.96 2.97 4.49
C VAL A 402 17.88 1.73 3.62
N LYS A 403 17.17 0.70 4.10
CA LYS A 403 16.97 -0.56 3.40
C LYS A 403 15.63 -1.16 3.78
N MET A 404 14.96 -1.79 2.82
CA MET A 404 13.71 -2.50 3.05
C MET A 404 13.60 -3.66 2.07
N ASP A 405 13.82 -4.89 2.55
CA ASP A 405 13.73 -6.10 1.73
C ASP A 405 12.31 -6.69 1.65
N VAL A 406 11.44 -6.32 2.58
CA VAL A 406 10.05 -6.82 2.64
C VAL A 406 9.14 -6.09 1.64
N ASP A 407 8.06 -6.73 1.22
CA ASP A 407 7.12 -6.18 0.24
C ASP A 407 6.43 -4.88 0.71
N ALA A 408 6.08 -4.79 2.00
CA ALA A 408 5.42 -3.60 2.56
C ALA A 408 5.68 -3.44 4.05
N ALA A 409 5.71 -2.19 4.52
CA ALA A 409 5.76 -1.82 5.93
C ALA A 409 5.25 -0.38 6.14
N ALA A 410 4.89 -0.04 7.38
CA ALA A 410 4.56 1.31 7.78
C ALA A 410 5.16 1.69 9.15
N ILE A 411 5.31 2.98 9.37
CA ILE A 411 5.72 3.53 10.67
C ILE A 411 4.54 4.24 11.29
N ALA A 412 4.08 3.71 12.42
CA ALA A 412 3.10 4.39 13.26
C ALA A 412 3.84 5.39 14.16
N VAL A 413 3.53 6.68 13.98
CA VAL A 413 4.02 7.77 14.84
C VAL A 413 2.84 8.36 15.58
N GLN A 414 2.90 8.39 16.90
CA GLN A 414 1.92 9.06 17.74
C GLN A 414 2.61 10.12 18.61
N PRO A 415 2.27 11.41 18.45
CA PRO A 415 2.74 12.46 19.34
C PRO A 415 2.07 12.46 20.73
#